data_AF-A0A378MY55-F1
#
_entry.id   AF-A0A378MY55-F1
#
_cell.length_a   1.000
_cell.length_b   1.000
_cell.length_c   1.000
_cell.angle_alpha   90.00
_cell.angle_beta   90.00
_cell.angle_gamma   90.00
#
_symmetry.space_group_name_H-M   'P 1'
#
loop_
_entity.id
_entity.type
_entity.pdbx_description
1 polymer ?
#
loop_
_entity_poly.entity_id
_entity_poly.type
_entity_poly.pdbx_seq_one_letter_code
_entity_poly.pdbx_strand_id
1 'polypeptide(L)'
;MIRLQPTQLDGKLHFINQYIQAKNAADGSKMDANANVTQKNIATMEQELMKDFFVQINRAKVSEKIAKIFGKETACEYLRQIEAHEIYVHDETSLKPYCVSVTMYPFLRDGLTKLGGESKAPKHLASFCGSFINFVFAVSSQFAGAVATVEFLTYFDYFARKDYGDNYLQTHRSDIENHLQQVVYSINQPAAARGYQSVFWNISVYDKFYFEAMFSRFVFS
;
A
#
# COMPACT_ATOMS: atom_id res chain seq x y z
N MET A 1 1.22 9.75 -29.31
CA MET A 1 0.95 10.37 -28.00
C MET A 1 -0.45 10.94 -28.02
N ILE A 2 -1.29 10.61 -27.04
CA ILE A 2 -2.65 11.19 -26.89
C ILE A 2 -2.48 12.63 -26.38
N ARG A 3 -3.18 13.59 -26.99
CA ARG A 3 -3.14 15.02 -26.59
C ARG A 3 -4.40 15.39 -25.81
N LEU A 4 -4.23 16.16 -24.73
CA LEU A 4 -5.35 16.76 -24.02
C LEU A 4 -6.05 17.79 -24.89
N GLN A 5 -7.37 17.89 -24.74
CA GLN A 5 -8.13 19.01 -25.29
C GLN A 5 -7.75 20.31 -24.56
N PRO A 6 -7.85 21.49 -25.21
CA PRO A 6 -7.47 22.77 -24.58
C PRO A 6 -8.13 22.98 -23.21
N THR A 7 -9.43 22.69 -23.09
CA THR A 7 -10.17 22.82 -21.83
C THR A 7 -9.68 21.87 -20.73
N GLN A 8 -9.24 20.67 -21.10
CA GLN A 8 -8.64 19.71 -20.16
C GLN A 8 -7.28 20.19 -19.67
N LEU A 9 -6.45 20.71 -20.58
CA LEU A 9 -5.14 21.28 -20.24
C LEU A 9 -5.30 22.48 -19.30
N ASP A 10 -6.18 23.42 -19.64
CA ASP A 10 -6.46 24.59 -18.81
C ASP A 10 -6.98 24.18 -17.43
N GLY A 11 -7.84 23.17 -17.36
CA GLY A 11 -8.31 22.59 -16.10
C GLY A 11 -7.17 22.02 -15.23
N LYS A 12 -6.20 21.33 -15.84
CA LYS A 12 -5.01 20.81 -15.13
C LYS A 12 -4.09 21.94 -14.64
N LEU A 13 -3.84 22.93 -15.47
CA LEU A 13 -3.05 24.11 -15.08
C LEU A 13 -3.73 24.89 -13.95
N HIS A 14 -5.05 25.03 -14.03
CA HIS A 14 -5.84 25.66 -12.97
C HIS A 14 -5.79 24.87 -11.66
N PHE A 15 -5.91 23.54 -11.72
CA PHE A 15 -5.76 22.68 -10.54
C PHE A 15 -4.39 22.89 -9.86
N ILE A 16 -3.30 22.93 -10.63
CA ILE A 16 -1.95 23.18 -10.09
C ILE A 16 -1.90 24.52 -9.34
N ASN A 17 -2.43 25.60 -9.95
CA ASN A 17 -2.46 26.91 -9.31
C ASN A 17 -3.28 26.91 -8.00
N GLN A 18 -4.41 26.20 -7.98
CA GLN A 18 -5.23 26.04 -6.77
C GLN A 18 -4.49 25.23 -5.70
N TYR A 19 -3.83 24.13 -6.08
CA TYR A 19 -3.06 23.30 -5.15
C TYR A 19 -1.92 24.08 -4.48
N ILE A 20 -1.23 24.93 -5.26
CA ILE A 20 -0.18 25.82 -4.74
C ILE A 20 -0.74 26.77 -3.66
N GLN A 21 -1.98 27.24 -3.82
CA GLN A 21 -2.65 28.15 -2.88
C GLN A 21 -3.31 27.44 -1.68
N ALA A 22 -3.53 26.12 -1.76
CA ALA A 22 -4.12 25.34 -0.67
C ALA A 22 -3.28 25.39 0.61
N LYS A 23 -3.94 25.37 1.78
CA LYS A 23 -3.24 25.45 3.08
C LYS A 23 -2.52 24.15 3.44
N ASN A 24 -3.13 23.00 3.14
CA ASN A 24 -2.58 21.67 3.38
C ASN A 24 -2.91 20.72 2.20
N ALA A 25 -2.38 19.50 2.23
CA ALA A 25 -2.58 18.53 1.14
C ALA A 25 -4.03 18.04 1.01
N ALA A 26 -4.74 17.90 2.13
CA ALA A 26 -6.15 17.51 2.13
C ALA A 26 -7.05 18.59 1.49
N ASP A 27 -6.82 19.87 1.80
CA ASP A 27 -7.51 21.00 1.17
C ASP A 27 -7.21 21.08 -0.35
N GLY A 28 -6.03 20.61 -0.76
CA GLY A 28 -5.60 20.52 -2.15
C GLY A 28 -6.12 19.27 -2.89
N SER A 29 -6.49 18.22 -2.16
CA SER A 29 -7.05 16.99 -2.73
C SER A 29 -8.57 17.07 -2.80
N LYS A 30 -9.09 17.29 -4.00
CA LYS A 30 -10.55 17.33 -4.23
C LYS A 30 -11.20 15.94 -4.26
N MET A 31 -10.40 14.88 -4.40
CA MET A 31 -10.88 13.53 -4.71
C MET A 31 -10.50 12.47 -3.66
N ASP A 32 -9.62 12.79 -2.70
CA ASP A 32 -9.12 11.83 -1.71
C ASP A 32 -8.87 12.50 -0.35
N ALA A 33 -9.93 12.59 0.45
CA ALA A 33 -9.89 13.15 1.79
C ALA A 33 -9.14 12.25 2.81
N ASN A 34 -8.77 11.02 2.43
CA ASN A 34 -8.15 10.04 3.33
C ASN A 34 -6.62 10.01 3.22
N ALA A 35 -6.02 10.95 2.49
CA ALA A 35 -4.57 11.10 2.43
C ALA A 35 -4.02 11.37 3.85
N ASN A 36 -3.15 10.48 4.34
CA ASN A 36 -2.48 10.61 5.64
C ASN A 36 -1.33 11.65 5.62
N VAL A 37 -1.41 12.64 4.73
CA VAL A 37 -0.37 13.63 4.49
C VAL A 37 -0.85 15.00 4.89
N THR A 38 -0.15 15.57 5.87
CA THR A 38 -0.43 16.92 6.37
C THR A 38 0.27 17.98 5.52
N GLN A 39 1.45 17.67 4.97
CA GLN A 39 2.25 18.61 4.20
C GLN A 39 2.10 18.44 2.70
N LYS A 40 1.65 19.50 2.02
CA LYS A 40 1.65 19.57 0.58
C LYS A 40 3.07 19.58 0.03
N ASN A 41 3.31 18.82 -1.03
CA ASN A 41 4.55 18.83 -1.79
C ASN A 41 4.27 18.47 -3.26
N ILE A 42 5.29 18.53 -4.11
CA ILE A 42 5.14 18.24 -5.55
C ILE A 42 4.67 16.79 -5.83
N ALA A 43 5.11 15.81 -5.03
CA ALA A 43 4.75 14.41 -5.22
C ALA A 43 3.26 14.17 -4.94
N THR A 44 2.73 14.76 -3.86
CA THR A 44 1.29 14.71 -3.56
C THR A 44 0.46 15.38 -4.66
N MET A 45 0.87 16.55 -5.15
CA MET A 45 0.18 17.26 -6.24
C MET A 45 0.11 16.42 -7.52
N GLU A 46 1.24 15.84 -7.92
CA GLU A 46 1.34 15.01 -9.13
C GLU A 46 0.43 13.79 -9.04
N GLN A 47 0.34 13.16 -7.85
CA GLN A 47 -0.56 12.04 -7.63
C GLN A 47 -2.04 12.43 -7.72
N GLU A 48 -2.42 13.62 -7.26
CA GLU A 48 -3.80 14.11 -7.35
C GLU A 48 -4.19 14.54 -8.76
N LEU A 49 -3.24 15.05 -9.54
CA LEU A 49 -3.48 15.76 -10.80
C LEU A 49 -4.34 14.98 -11.79
N MET A 50 -4.21 13.65 -11.83
CA MET A 50 -4.86 12.78 -12.82
C MET A 50 -6.01 11.92 -12.26
N LYS A 51 -6.40 12.08 -10.99
CA LYS A 51 -7.40 11.22 -10.34
C LYS A 51 -8.77 11.26 -11.00
N ASP A 52 -9.23 12.43 -11.40
CA ASP A 52 -10.47 12.64 -12.18
C ASP A 52 -10.49 11.87 -13.53
N PHE A 53 -9.32 11.71 -14.18
CA PHE A 53 -9.21 10.89 -15.39
C PHE A 53 -9.25 9.40 -15.03
N PHE A 54 -8.59 8.99 -13.94
CA PHE A 54 -8.66 7.60 -13.48
C PHE A 54 -10.08 7.18 -13.08
N VAL A 55 -10.85 8.06 -12.45
CA VAL A 55 -12.28 7.83 -12.16
C VAL A 55 -13.06 7.53 -13.44
N GLN A 56 -12.91 8.37 -14.46
CA GLN A 56 -13.60 8.16 -15.74
C GLN A 56 -13.19 6.85 -16.42
N ILE A 57 -11.89 6.52 -16.41
CA ILE A 57 -11.37 5.26 -16.97
C ILE A 57 -11.93 4.06 -16.21
N ASN A 58 -11.94 4.09 -14.87
CA ASN A 58 -12.47 3.01 -14.04
C ASN A 58 -13.96 2.78 -14.28
N ARG A 59 -14.76 3.86 -14.24
CA ARG A 59 -16.20 3.79 -14.49
C ARG A 59 -16.50 3.23 -15.88
N ALA A 60 -15.75 3.65 -16.90
CA ALA A 60 -15.88 3.11 -18.25
C ALA A 60 -15.58 1.60 -18.33
N LYS A 61 -14.47 1.14 -17.72
CA LYS A 61 -14.10 -0.29 -17.74
C LYS A 61 -15.11 -1.16 -16.99
N VAL A 62 -15.56 -0.71 -15.83
CA VAL A 62 -16.56 -1.46 -15.04
C VAL A 62 -17.90 -1.49 -15.77
N SER A 63 -18.38 -0.35 -16.28
CA SER A 63 -19.63 -0.27 -17.05
C SER A 63 -19.58 -1.15 -18.30
N GLU A 64 -18.46 -1.18 -19.02
CA GLU A 64 -18.28 -2.08 -20.18
C GLU A 64 -18.39 -3.56 -19.77
N LYS A 65 -17.79 -3.94 -18.63
CA LYS A 65 -17.86 -5.30 -18.11
C LYS A 65 -19.28 -5.67 -17.64
N ILE A 66 -19.99 -4.75 -16.99
CA ILE A 66 -21.40 -4.92 -16.62
C ILE A 66 -22.24 -5.10 -17.89
N ALA A 67 -22.05 -4.27 -18.91
CA ALA A 67 -22.79 -4.37 -20.18
C ALA A 67 -22.62 -5.74 -20.85
N LYS A 68 -21.41 -6.29 -20.80
CA LYS A 68 -21.09 -7.62 -21.35
C LYS A 68 -21.76 -8.77 -20.60
N ILE A 69 -21.94 -8.67 -19.29
CA ILE A 69 -22.47 -9.76 -18.45
C ILE A 69 -23.98 -9.63 -18.23
N PHE A 70 -24.47 -8.40 -18.03
CA PHE A 70 -25.81 -8.09 -17.54
C PHE A 70 -26.62 -7.18 -18.47
N GLY A 71 -26.07 -6.81 -19.64
CA GLY A 71 -26.74 -5.96 -20.62
C GLY A 71 -26.54 -4.45 -20.40
N LYS A 72 -26.81 -3.68 -21.47
CA LYS A 72 -26.54 -2.23 -21.52
C LYS A 72 -27.38 -1.42 -20.52
N GLU A 73 -28.62 -1.82 -20.29
CA GLU A 73 -29.52 -1.13 -19.35
C GLU A 73 -28.95 -1.13 -17.94
N THR A 74 -28.50 -2.28 -17.45
CA THR A 74 -27.82 -2.43 -16.16
C THR A 74 -26.55 -1.59 -16.06
N ALA A 75 -25.79 -1.48 -17.16
CA ALA A 75 -24.57 -0.68 -17.20
C ALA A 75 -24.84 0.84 -17.15
N CYS A 76 -25.94 1.29 -17.77
CA CYS A 76 -26.41 2.66 -17.69
C CYS A 76 -26.95 2.98 -16.28
N GLU A 77 -27.69 2.05 -15.67
CA GLU A 77 -28.22 2.21 -14.31
C GLU A 77 -27.08 2.29 -13.29
N TYR A 78 -26.03 1.46 -13.42
CA TYR A 78 -24.83 1.56 -12.59
C TYR A 78 -24.21 2.97 -12.62
N LEU A 79 -24.04 3.56 -13.82
CA LEU A 79 -23.50 4.91 -13.94
C LEU A 79 -24.44 5.96 -13.35
N ARG A 80 -25.75 5.85 -13.62
CA ARG A 80 -26.76 6.74 -13.05
C ARG A 80 -26.74 6.73 -11.52
N GLN A 81 -26.66 5.55 -10.91
CA GLN A 81 -26.59 5.40 -9.45
C GLN A 81 -25.36 6.06 -8.84
N ILE A 82 -24.21 6.04 -9.53
CA ILE A 82 -23.01 6.76 -9.08
C ILE A 82 -23.22 8.28 -9.13
N GLU A 83 -23.71 8.80 -10.25
CA GLU A 83 -23.96 10.25 -10.42
C GLU A 83 -25.08 10.76 -9.52
N ALA A 84 -26.07 9.92 -9.19
CA ALA A 84 -27.13 10.21 -8.24
C ALA A 84 -26.72 9.99 -6.78
N HIS A 85 -25.47 9.55 -6.52
CA HIS A 85 -24.95 9.23 -5.19
C HIS A 85 -25.76 8.17 -4.43
N GLU A 86 -26.37 7.23 -5.14
CA GLU A 86 -27.04 6.06 -4.56
C GLU A 86 -26.05 4.97 -4.19
N ILE A 87 -24.93 4.90 -4.93
CA ILE A 87 -23.80 4.01 -4.62
C ILE A 87 -22.50 4.81 -4.55
N TYR A 88 -21.62 4.40 -3.66
CA TYR A 88 -20.28 4.96 -3.51
C TYR A 88 -19.22 3.91 -3.89
N VAL A 89 -18.44 4.20 -4.93
CA VAL A 89 -17.36 3.31 -5.38
C VAL A 89 -16.08 3.68 -4.64
N HIS A 90 -15.69 2.83 -3.68
CA HIS A 90 -14.45 3.02 -2.93
C HIS A 90 -13.22 2.95 -3.85
N ASP A 91 -12.25 3.84 -3.59
CA ASP A 91 -10.95 3.90 -4.28
C ASP A 91 -11.04 4.01 -5.81
N GLU A 92 -12.11 4.61 -6.35
CA GLU A 92 -12.34 4.74 -7.80
C GLU A 92 -11.27 5.57 -8.53
N THR A 93 -10.41 6.27 -7.79
CA THR A 93 -9.24 6.98 -8.32
C THR A 93 -8.04 6.05 -8.58
N SER A 94 -8.14 4.77 -8.24
CA SER A 94 -7.07 3.76 -8.37
C SER A 94 -7.47 2.64 -9.33
N LEU A 95 -6.54 2.20 -10.18
CA LEU A 95 -6.71 1.02 -11.05
C LEU A 95 -6.34 -0.30 -10.35
N LYS A 96 -5.90 -0.23 -9.10
CA LYS A 96 -5.33 -1.34 -8.33
C LYS A 96 -6.41 -2.06 -7.53
N PRO A 97 -6.24 -3.36 -7.23
CA PRO A 97 -7.06 -4.02 -6.21
C PRO A 97 -6.96 -3.30 -4.87
N TYR A 98 -7.94 -3.52 -3.99
CA TYR A 98 -8.05 -2.83 -2.71
C TYR A 98 -6.95 -3.25 -1.72
N CYS A 99 -7.20 -4.22 -0.82
CA CYS A 99 -6.26 -4.61 0.22
C CYS A 99 -5.81 -6.06 0.08
N VAL A 100 -4.73 -6.42 0.78
CA VAL A 100 -4.21 -7.79 0.80
C VAL A 100 -3.59 -8.15 2.14
N SER A 101 -3.76 -9.40 2.55
CA SER A 101 -2.90 -10.06 3.56
C SER A 101 -2.02 -11.05 2.83
N VAL A 102 -0.71 -10.81 2.83
CA VAL A 102 0.25 -11.63 2.08
C VAL A 102 0.90 -12.65 3.01
N THR A 103 1.13 -13.87 2.50
CA THR A 103 2.13 -14.74 3.11
C THR A 103 3.52 -14.24 2.74
N MET A 104 4.38 -14.15 3.74
CA MET A 104 5.79 -13.80 3.63
C MET A 104 6.66 -15.01 3.32
N TYR A 105 6.10 -16.22 3.17
CA TYR A 105 6.88 -17.42 2.88
C TYR A 105 7.71 -17.33 1.58
N PRO A 106 7.18 -16.81 0.44
CA PRO A 106 7.99 -16.58 -0.75
C PRO A 106 9.12 -15.57 -0.50
N PHE A 107 8.88 -14.54 0.31
CA PHE A 107 9.90 -13.57 0.70
C PHE A 107 11.01 -14.22 1.53
N LEU A 108 10.65 -15.11 2.46
CA LEU A 108 11.61 -15.87 3.27
C LEU A 108 12.52 -16.74 2.39
N ARG A 109 11.97 -17.37 1.35
CA ARG A 109 12.70 -18.30 0.47
C ARG A 109 13.50 -17.64 -0.63
N ASP A 110 12.95 -16.60 -1.25
CA ASP A 110 13.46 -16.04 -2.50
C ASP A 110 13.86 -14.57 -2.37
N GLY A 111 13.65 -13.96 -1.20
CA GLY A 111 13.79 -12.51 -1.00
C GLY A 111 12.79 -11.75 -1.87
N LEU A 112 13.29 -10.76 -2.61
CA LEU A 112 12.50 -9.93 -3.52
C LEU A 112 12.64 -10.31 -4.99
N THR A 113 13.39 -11.38 -5.30
CA THR A 113 13.66 -11.78 -6.69
C THR A 113 12.40 -12.11 -7.50
N LYS A 114 11.35 -12.61 -6.84
CA LYS A 114 10.05 -12.88 -7.46
C LYS A 114 9.17 -11.63 -7.63
N LEU A 115 9.55 -10.51 -7.02
CA LEU A 115 8.88 -9.21 -7.12
C LEU A 115 9.72 -8.20 -7.93
N GLY A 116 10.69 -8.67 -8.72
CA GLY A 116 11.55 -7.83 -9.56
C GLY A 116 12.66 -7.10 -8.81
N GLY A 117 12.86 -7.39 -7.53
CA GLY A 117 14.00 -6.88 -6.76
C GLY A 117 15.22 -7.79 -6.83
N GLU A 118 16.34 -7.33 -6.28
CA GLU A 118 17.61 -8.08 -6.30
C GLU A 118 17.94 -8.77 -4.97
N SER A 119 17.24 -8.40 -3.89
CA SER A 119 17.49 -8.98 -2.56
C SER A 119 17.15 -10.47 -2.54
N LYS A 120 18.08 -11.29 -2.07
CA LYS A 120 17.90 -12.73 -1.85
C LYS A 120 17.27 -12.99 -0.47
N ALA A 121 16.99 -14.25 -0.17
CA ALA A 121 16.52 -14.69 1.14
C ALA A 121 17.36 -14.07 2.28
N PRO A 122 16.72 -13.44 3.29
CA PRO A 122 17.44 -12.89 4.42
C PRO A 122 18.10 -14.00 5.26
N LYS A 123 19.28 -13.71 5.80
CA LYS A 123 20.06 -14.68 6.60
C LYS A 123 20.21 -14.29 8.06
N HIS A 124 20.13 -13.00 8.33
CA HIS A 124 20.32 -12.35 9.63
C HIS A 124 19.19 -11.34 9.88
N LEU A 125 18.94 -10.99 11.14
CA LEU A 125 17.89 -10.07 11.56
C LEU A 125 17.97 -8.71 10.84
N ALA A 126 19.17 -8.16 10.71
CA ALA A 126 19.39 -6.91 9.98
C ALA A 126 18.96 -7.01 8.50
N SER A 127 19.35 -8.10 7.83
CA SER A 127 18.99 -8.34 6.42
C SER A 127 17.49 -8.62 6.24
N PHE A 128 16.86 -9.27 7.23
CA PHE A 128 15.42 -9.49 7.28
C PHE A 128 14.70 -8.16 7.40
N CYS A 129 15.04 -7.32 8.38
CA CYS A 129 14.40 -6.03 8.60
C CYS A 129 14.54 -5.11 7.38
N GLY A 130 15.75 -4.98 6.82
CA GLY A 130 16.00 -4.15 5.64
C GLY A 130 15.24 -4.64 4.40
N SER A 131 15.26 -5.95 4.13
CA SER A 131 14.55 -6.51 2.98
C SER A 131 13.03 -6.50 3.17
N PHE A 132 12.56 -6.62 4.41
CA PHE A 132 11.15 -6.54 4.78
C PHE A 132 10.57 -5.15 4.52
N ILE A 133 11.29 -4.08 4.86
CA ILE A 133 10.89 -2.70 4.54
C ILE A 133 10.67 -2.56 3.03
N ASN A 134 11.63 -3.03 2.22
CA ASN A 134 11.51 -3.01 0.76
C ASN A 134 10.36 -3.89 0.26
N PHE A 135 10.11 -5.04 0.89
CA PHE A 135 8.96 -5.90 0.59
C PHE A 135 7.63 -5.17 0.80
N VAL A 136 7.45 -4.51 1.94
CA VAL A 136 6.22 -3.76 2.26
C VAL A 136 6.01 -2.62 1.25
N PHE A 137 7.06 -1.90 0.86
CA PHE A 137 6.96 -0.87 -0.18
C PHE A 137 6.62 -1.45 -1.55
N ALA A 138 7.26 -2.55 -1.95
CA ALA A 138 6.99 -3.21 -3.21
C ALA A 138 5.53 -3.68 -3.30
N VAL A 139 5.03 -4.38 -2.28
CA VAL A 139 3.65 -4.86 -2.25
C VAL A 139 2.66 -3.69 -2.18
N SER A 140 2.85 -2.72 -1.30
CA SER A 140 1.92 -1.59 -1.15
C SER A 140 1.81 -0.73 -2.41
N SER A 141 2.86 -0.67 -3.24
CA SER A 141 2.79 0.01 -4.53
C SER A 141 1.77 -0.61 -5.50
N GLN A 142 1.35 -1.86 -5.29
CA GLN A 142 0.45 -2.61 -6.16
C GLN A 142 -1.03 -2.62 -5.69
N PHE A 143 -1.31 -2.06 -4.51
CA PHE A 143 -2.63 -2.09 -3.88
C PHE A 143 -3.11 -0.67 -3.52
N ALA A 144 -4.43 -0.47 -3.47
CA ALA A 144 -5.04 0.81 -3.09
C ALA A 144 -5.32 0.92 -1.58
N GLY A 145 -5.35 -0.19 -0.87
CA GLY A 145 -5.71 -0.27 0.53
C GLY A 145 -4.56 -0.77 1.41
N ALA A 146 -4.95 -1.38 2.52
CA ALA A 146 -4.02 -1.91 3.51
C ALA A 146 -3.22 -3.12 3.01
N VAL A 147 -1.99 -3.25 3.51
CA VAL A 147 -1.15 -4.44 3.36
C VAL A 147 -0.92 -5.05 4.74
N ALA A 148 -1.29 -6.31 4.89
CA ALA A 148 -1.05 -7.06 6.12
C ALA A 148 0.07 -8.09 5.93
N THR A 149 0.99 -8.13 6.89
CA THR A 149 2.07 -9.13 6.95
C THR A 149 2.02 -9.82 8.30
N VAL A 150 1.13 -10.80 8.40
CA VAL A 150 0.75 -11.33 9.70
C VAL A 150 1.82 -12.22 10.34
N GLU A 151 2.79 -12.69 9.54
CA GLU A 151 3.95 -13.47 9.96
C GLU A 151 5.14 -12.64 10.47
N PHE A 152 5.07 -11.30 10.38
CA PHE A 152 6.22 -10.42 10.61
C PHE A 152 6.92 -10.69 11.96
N LEU A 153 6.16 -10.71 13.06
CA LEU A 153 6.73 -10.92 14.41
C LEU A 153 7.32 -12.32 14.58
N THR A 154 6.69 -13.33 13.98
CA THR A 154 7.18 -14.71 14.02
C THR A 154 8.52 -14.86 13.30
N TYR A 155 8.65 -14.23 12.13
CA TYR A 155 9.89 -14.30 11.35
C TYR A 155 10.97 -13.44 11.99
N PHE A 156 10.59 -12.28 12.58
CA PHE A 156 11.49 -11.45 13.37
C PHE A 156 12.08 -12.23 14.55
N ASP A 157 11.25 -12.92 15.35
CA ASP A 157 11.68 -13.79 16.46
C ASP A 157 12.65 -14.87 15.98
N TYR A 158 12.36 -15.55 14.87
CA TYR A 158 13.27 -16.55 14.29
C TYR A 158 14.66 -15.98 13.99
N PHE A 159 14.75 -14.85 13.28
CA PHE A 159 16.06 -14.26 12.95
C PHE A 159 16.76 -13.69 14.19
N ALA A 160 16.02 -13.16 15.16
CA ALA A 160 16.58 -12.69 16.43
C ALA A 160 17.20 -13.83 17.24
N ARG A 161 16.50 -14.97 17.38
CA ARG A 161 17.05 -16.17 18.04
C ARG A 161 18.24 -16.74 17.29
N LYS A 162 18.20 -16.71 15.96
CA LYS A 162 19.30 -17.19 15.13
C LYS A 162 20.59 -16.40 15.34
N ASP A 163 20.49 -15.07 15.46
CA ASP A 163 21.65 -14.21 15.61
C ASP A 163 22.11 -14.06 17.07
N TYR A 164 21.18 -14.06 18.04
CA TYR A 164 21.45 -13.69 19.44
C TYR A 164 21.08 -14.76 20.49
N GLY A 165 20.48 -15.89 20.08
CA GLY A 165 20.03 -16.97 20.95
C GLY A 165 18.65 -16.77 21.58
N ASP A 166 18.13 -17.78 22.29
CA ASP A 166 16.75 -17.77 22.83
C ASP A 166 16.48 -16.68 23.88
N ASN A 167 17.52 -16.20 24.58
CA ASN A 167 17.42 -15.16 25.61
C ASN A 167 17.75 -13.76 25.06
N TYR A 168 17.53 -13.53 23.76
CA TYR A 168 17.91 -12.29 23.09
C TYR A 168 17.21 -11.06 23.69
N LEU A 169 15.99 -11.21 24.21
CA LEU A 169 15.25 -10.11 24.84
C LEU A 169 15.86 -9.64 26.16
N GLN A 170 16.61 -10.50 26.86
CA GLN A 170 17.33 -10.13 28.08
C GLN A 170 18.77 -9.70 27.78
N THR A 171 19.42 -10.36 26.82
CA THR A 171 20.86 -10.20 26.54
C THR A 171 21.17 -9.10 25.52
N HIS A 172 20.26 -8.83 24.57
CA HIS A 172 20.46 -7.93 23.43
C HIS A 172 19.27 -6.99 23.23
N ARG A 173 18.58 -6.63 24.33
CA ARG A 173 17.36 -5.82 24.29
C ARG A 173 17.48 -4.55 23.43
N SER A 174 18.59 -3.82 23.59
CA SER A 174 18.82 -2.57 22.86
C SER A 174 18.92 -2.78 21.35
N ASP A 175 19.57 -3.86 20.90
CA ASP A 175 19.70 -4.17 19.47
C ASP A 175 18.35 -4.53 18.85
N ILE A 176 17.53 -5.25 19.61
CA ILE A 176 16.19 -5.68 19.19
C ILE A 176 15.22 -4.51 19.08
N GLU A 177 15.21 -3.64 20.09
CA GLU A 177 14.44 -2.41 20.06
C GLU A 177 14.86 -1.55 18.86
N ASN A 178 16.16 -1.47 18.57
CA ASN A 178 16.68 -0.74 17.42
C ASN A 178 16.25 -1.37 16.07
N HIS A 179 16.25 -2.69 15.93
CA HIS A 179 15.76 -3.36 14.72
C HIS A 179 14.26 -3.15 14.48
N LEU A 180 13.44 -3.27 15.53
CA LEU A 180 12.02 -3.00 15.42
C LEU A 180 11.76 -1.51 15.12
N GLN A 181 12.51 -0.62 15.78
CA GLN A 181 12.48 0.82 15.52
C GLN A 181 12.78 1.11 14.05
N GLN A 182 13.83 0.53 13.48
CA GLN A 182 14.17 0.72 12.07
C GLN A 182 12.99 0.39 11.15
N VAL A 183 12.31 -0.75 11.36
CA VAL A 183 11.15 -1.14 10.55
C VAL A 183 10.00 -0.16 10.71
N VAL A 184 9.62 0.16 11.95
CA VAL A 184 8.50 1.05 12.25
C VAL A 184 8.73 2.43 11.65
N TYR A 185 9.88 3.06 11.90
CA TYR A 185 10.17 4.40 11.40
C TYR A 185 10.31 4.42 9.88
N SER A 186 10.92 3.40 9.28
CA SER A 186 11.09 3.37 7.82
C SER A 186 9.75 3.27 7.10
N ILE A 187 8.85 2.38 7.53
CA ILE A 187 7.52 2.21 6.91
C ILE A 187 6.64 3.46 7.12
N ASN A 188 6.85 4.17 8.23
CA ASN A 188 6.15 5.42 8.52
C ASN A 188 6.77 6.65 7.84
N GLN A 189 7.91 6.51 7.14
CA GLN A 189 8.51 7.61 6.40
C GLN A 189 7.80 7.80 5.05
N PRO A 190 7.02 8.88 4.86
CA PRO A 190 6.10 8.98 3.70
C PRO A 190 6.83 9.08 2.36
N ALA A 191 8.04 9.64 2.36
CA ALA A 191 8.86 9.83 1.16
C ALA A 191 9.16 8.53 0.39
N ALA A 192 9.07 7.39 1.06
CA ALA A 192 9.36 6.08 0.47
C ALA A 192 8.14 5.40 -0.18
N ALA A 193 6.94 6.00 -0.12
CA ALA A 193 5.72 5.35 -0.59
C ALA A 193 4.70 6.30 -1.24
N ARG A 194 3.95 5.73 -2.20
CA ARG A 194 2.62 6.14 -2.66
C ARG A 194 2.34 7.66 -2.65
N GLY A 195 3.12 8.40 -3.44
CA GLY A 195 3.04 9.86 -3.59
C GLY A 195 3.09 10.61 -2.26
N TYR A 196 4.08 10.24 -1.45
CA TYR A 196 4.42 10.83 -0.17
C TYR A 196 3.47 10.46 0.97
N GLN A 197 2.80 9.30 0.90
CA GLN A 197 1.94 8.74 1.93
C GLN A 197 2.59 7.52 2.57
N SER A 198 2.54 7.42 3.90
CA SER A 198 3.03 6.21 4.60
C SER A 198 2.16 5.01 4.31
N VAL A 199 2.75 3.82 4.32
CA VAL A 199 2.03 2.58 4.02
C VAL A 199 1.01 2.29 5.11
N PHE A 200 -0.23 1.99 4.73
CA PHE A 200 -1.21 1.44 5.67
C PHE A 200 -0.90 -0.03 5.95
N TRP A 201 -0.03 -0.26 6.93
CA TRP A 201 0.54 -1.55 7.25
C TRP A 201 -0.11 -2.16 8.51
N ASN A 202 -0.44 -3.45 8.44
CA ASN A 202 -1.04 -4.21 9.53
C ASN A 202 -0.17 -5.41 9.92
N ILE A 203 0.00 -5.62 11.22
CA ILE A 203 0.62 -6.82 11.80
C ILE A 203 -0.33 -7.46 12.81
N SER A 204 -0.08 -8.70 13.17
CA SER A 204 -0.92 -9.46 14.09
C SER A 204 -0.11 -9.99 15.26
N VAL A 205 -0.70 -9.94 16.45
CA VAL A 205 -0.25 -10.67 17.63
C VAL A 205 -1.26 -11.78 17.87
N TYR A 206 -0.79 -13.00 17.96
CA TYR A 206 -1.64 -14.18 18.12
C TYR A 206 -1.64 -14.65 19.55
N ASP A 207 -2.80 -15.09 20.03
CA ASP A 207 -2.83 -15.96 21.19
C ASP A 207 -2.19 -17.32 20.84
N LYS A 208 -1.97 -18.14 21.87
CA LYS A 208 -1.35 -19.46 21.72
C LYS A 208 -2.11 -20.35 20.74
N PHE A 209 -3.44 -20.37 20.80
CA PHE A 209 -4.26 -21.30 20.02
C PHE A 209 -4.27 -20.92 18.54
N TYR A 210 -4.42 -19.64 18.22
CA TYR A 210 -4.32 -19.14 16.86
C TYR A 210 -2.93 -19.33 16.28
N PHE A 211 -1.88 -19.09 17.08
CA PHE A 211 -0.51 -19.30 16.64
C PHE A 211 -0.26 -20.77 16.28
N GLU A 212 -0.64 -21.70 17.16
CA GLU A 212 -0.50 -23.14 16.90
C GLU A 212 -1.32 -23.59 15.68
N ALA A 213 -2.54 -23.09 15.52
CA ALA A 213 -3.39 -23.43 14.39
C ALA A 213 -2.76 -23.03 13.04
N MET A 214 -2.08 -21.88 12.98
CA MET A 214 -1.49 -21.38 11.73
C MET A 214 -0.05 -21.84 11.51
N PHE A 215 0.77 -21.92 12.55
CA PHE A 215 2.22 -22.06 12.44
C PHE A 215 2.79 -23.36 13.01
N SER A 216 2.00 -24.25 13.62
CA SER A 216 2.52 -25.50 14.23
C SER A 216 3.27 -26.42 13.26
N ARG A 217 2.94 -26.35 11.96
CA ARG A 217 3.60 -27.13 10.90
C ARG A 217 4.55 -26.29 10.05
N PHE A 218 4.73 -25.01 10.39
CA PHE A 218 5.64 -24.14 9.68
C PHE A 218 7.08 -24.46 10.09
N VAL A 219 7.96 -24.63 9.11
CA VAL A 219 9.38 -24.95 9.34
C VAL A 219 10.22 -23.91 8.63
N PHE A 220 11.12 -23.28 9.39
CA PHE A 220 12.18 -22.46 8.82
C PHE A 220 13.26 -23.39 8.25
N SER A 221 13.54 -23.25 6.96
CA SER A 221 14.53 -24.04 6.21
C SER A 221 15.74 -23.20 5.83
#